data_AF-T0JHJ9-F1
#
_entry.id   AF-T0JHJ9-F1
#
_cell.length_a   1.000
_cell.length_b   1.000
_cell.length_c   1.000
_cell.angle_alpha   90.00
_cell.angle_beta   90.00
_cell.angle_gamma   90.00
#
_symmetry.space_group_name_H-M   'P 1'
#
loop_
_entity.id
_entity.type
_entity.pdbx_description
1 polymer ?
#
loop_
_entity_poly.entity_id
_entity_poly.type
_entity_poly.pdbx_seq_one_letter_code
_entity_poly.pdbx_strand_id
1 'polypeptide(L)'
;MQKVQTDRREFMKYSTLGILGLVLGGGMIFSPYTLRAENRLRPPGAVDEKKFLALCIKCGQCLQVCPYHSIKLTDMAHGHGVGTPYIDANERACYACSAVPCVLACPSGALDHHTEKPEDIKMGIAVLEHPDTCIAMKNIPIPAGYMDKMSKFNDSVTNLHDLEVELLEKFSEFEGKQCTLCADMCPIPNPLSAIAMVPDAGGGNRPEIYDGCIGCGACQDVCPTTIPSIIVKPRVTYEEYYASKK
;
A
#
# COMPACT_ATOMS: atom_id res chain seq x y z
N MET A 1 16.27 -16.81 62.61
CA MET A 1 16.27 -16.79 61.13
C MET A 1 16.84 -18.10 60.63
N GLN A 2 16.04 -18.97 60.02
CA GLN A 2 16.54 -20.20 59.40
C GLN A 2 17.30 -19.85 58.12
N LYS A 3 18.57 -20.25 58.02
CA LYS A 3 19.33 -20.20 56.77
C LYS A 3 18.82 -21.32 55.87
N VAL A 4 18.04 -20.98 54.86
CA VAL A 4 17.69 -21.89 53.77
C VAL A 4 19.01 -22.31 53.10
N GLN A 5 19.42 -23.57 53.27
CA GLN A 5 20.52 -24.15 52.50
C GLN A 5 19.98 -24.51 51.12
N THR A 6 20.05 -23.59 50.18
CA THR A 6 19.79 -23.90 48.78
C THR A 6 21.04 -24.54 48.19
N ASP A 7 20.95 -25.81 47.78
CA ASP A 7 22.01 -26.44 47.01
C ASP A 7 22.17 -25.64 45.71
N ARG A 8 23.33 -24.99 45.54
CA ARG A 8 23.62 -24.09 44.41
C ARG A 8 23.34 -24.78 43.08
N ARG A 9 23.50 -26.11 43.02
CA ARG A 9 23.21 -26.93 41.84
C ARG A 9 21.71 -27.00 41.54
N GLU A 10 20.85 -27.12 42.55
CA GLU A 10 19.40 -27.16 42.35
C GLU A 10 18.84 -25.80 41.97
N PHE A 11 19.30 -24.72 42.61
CA PHE A 11 18.92 -23.36 42.26
C PHE A 11 19.21 -23.06 40.78
N MET A 12 20.40 -23.45 40.30
CA MET A 12 20.77 -23.30 38.90
C MET A 12 19.85 -24.12 37.98
N LYS A 13 19.59 -25.40 38.29
CA LYS A 13 18.71 -26.27 37.48
C LYS A 13 17.29 -25.71 37.32
N TYR A 14 16.65 -25.33 38.43
CA TYR A 14 15.27 -24.84 38.39
C TYR A 14 15.16 -23.44 37.78
N SER A 15 16.15 -22.57 38.00
CA SER A 15 16.19 -21.25 37.34
C SER A 15 16.38 -21.39 35.84
N THR A 16 17.27 -22.28 35.37
CA THR A 16 17.46 -22.53 33.95
C THR A 16 16.21 -23.13 33.30
N LEU A 17 15.53 -24.08 33.97
CA LEU A 17 14.26 -24.63 33.48
C LEU A 17 13.14 -23.59 33.46
N GLY A 18 13.07 -22.71 34.46
CA GLY A 18 12.10 -21.61 34.51
C GLY A 18 12.33 -20.59 33.40
N ILE A 19 13.58 -20.20 33.14
CA ILE A 19 13.94 -19.31 32.03
C ILE A 19 13.62 -19.97 30.69
N LEU A 20 14.00 -21.24 30.51
CA LEU A 20 13.70 -21.98 29.29
C LEU A 20 12.18 -22.10 29.06
N GLY A 21 11.41 -22.39 30.12
CA GLY A 21 9.95 -22.42 30.07
C GLY A 21 9.35 -21.07 29.68
N LEU A 22 9.87 -19.96 30.23
CA LEU A 22 9.44 -18.61 29.84
C LEU A 22 9.80 -18.26 28.40
N VAL A 23 11.00 -18.63 27.93
CA VAL A 23 11.44 -18.36 26.56
C VAL A 23 10.63 -19.18 25.56
N LEU A 24 10.41 -20.47 25.82
CA LEU A 24 9.60 -21.34 24.95
C LEU A 24 8.13 -20.93 24.97
N GLY A 25 7.57 -20.67 26.16
CA GLY A 25 6.18 -20.20 26.31
C GLY A 25 5.95 -18.85 25.65
N GLY A 26 6.86 -17.89 25.88
CA GLY A 26 6.85 -16.58 25.21
C GLY A 26 7.00 -16.73 23.70
N GLY A 27 7.95 -17.53 23.23
CA GLY A 27 8.17 -17.80 21.81
C GLY A 27 6.92 -18.36 21.12
N MET A 28 6.24 -19.34 21.73
CA MET A 28 5.00 -19.90 21.17
C MET A 28 3.84 -18.89 21.15
N ILE A 29 3.72 -18.04 22.17
CA ILE A 29 2.66 -17.02 22.25
C ILE A 29 2.90 -15.90 21.24
N PHE A 30 4.14 -15.41 21.10
CA PHE A 30 4.46 -14.27 20.24
C PHE A 30 4.69 -14.66 18.76
N SER A 31 5.09 -15.90 18.46
CA SER A 31 5.32 -16.41 17.10
C SER A 31 4.15 -16.18 16.12
N PRO A 32 2.88 -16.50 16.44
CA PRO A 32 1.78 -16.27 15.49
C PRO A 32 1.52 -14.78 15.22
N TYR A 33 1.82 -13.90 16.17
CA TYR A 33 1.68 -12.44 15.97
C TYR A 33 2.76 -11.88 15.07
N THR A 34 4.00 -12.39 15.15
CA THR A 34 5.10 -11.96 14.27
C THR A 34 4.99 -12.55 12.87
N LEU A 35 4.33 -13.70 12.71
CA LEU A 35 4.11 -14.37 11.42
C LEU A 35 2.85 -13.88 10.67
N ARG A 36 2.11 -12.90 11.20
CA ARG A 36 0.91 -12.41 10.53
C ARG A 36 1.31 -11.78 9.19
N ALA A 37 0.94 -12.46 8.10
CA ALA A 37 1.18 -11.98 6.75
C ALA A 37 0.45 -10.66 6.56
N GLU A 38 1.20 -9.59 6.33
CA GLU A 38 0.59 -8.28 6.15
C GLU A 38 0.17 -8.09 4.69
N ASN A 39 -1.07 -7.63 4.50
CA ASN A 39 -1.63 -7.29 3.20
C ASN A 39 -1.25 -5.84 2.87
N ARG A 40 0.04 -5.60 2.71
CA ARG A 40 0.58 -4.32 2.27
C ARG A 40 0.74 -4.30 0.76
N LEU A 41 0.60 -3.11 0.18
CA LEU A 41 0.93 -2.91 -1.22
C LEU A 41 2.46 -2.87 -1.36
N ARG A 42 3.02 -3.75 -2.19
CA ARG A 42 4.45 -3.72 -2.51
C ARG A 42 4.73 -2.72 -3.64
N PRO A 43 5.95 -2.16 -3.74
CA PRO A 43 6.31 -1.29 -4.85
C PRO A 43 6.13 -1.95 -6.22
N PRO A 44 6.09 -1.16 -7.30
CA PRO A 44 6.07 -1.66 -8.67
C PRO A 44 7.14 -2.72 -8.93
N GLY A 45 6.77 -3.77 -9.67
CA GLY A 45 7.66 -4.87 -10.03
C GLY A 45 7.92 -5.89 -8.93
N ALA A 46 7.34 -5.77 -7.73
CA ALA A 46 7.57 -6.77 -6.69
C ALA A 46 7.22 -8.20 -7.14
N VAL A 47 8.18 -9.12 -7.03
CA VAL A 47 7.94 -10.54 -7.27
C VAL A 47 7.01 -11.14 -6.20
N ASP A 48 6.62 -12.42 -6.34
CA ASP A 48 5.84 -13.14 -5.32
C ASP A 48 6.37 -12.89 -3.90
N GLU A 49 5.46 -12.67 -2.94
CA GLU A 49 5.80 -12.21 -1.59
C GLU A 49 6.91 -13.05 -0.93
N LYS A 50 6.88 -14.38 -1.05
CA LYS A 50 7.90 -15.23 -0.43
C LYS A 50 9.27 -15.00 -1.06
N LYS A 51 9.31 -14.89 -2.38
CA LYS A 51 10.53 -14.60 -3.14
C LYS A 51 11.02 -13.17 -2.88
N PHE A 52 10.10 -12.21 -2.81
CA PHE A 52 10.39 -10.81 -2.51
C PHE A 52 11.06 -10.67 -1.15
N LEU A 53 10.51 -11.31 -0.11
CA LEU A 53 11.07 -11.29 1.24
C LEU A 53 12.45 -11.96 1.32
N ALA A 54 12.72 -12.94 0.46
CA ALA A 54 14.02 -13.61 0.36
C ALA A 54 15.06 -12.79 -0.40
N LEU A 55 14.65 -12.05 -1.44
CA LEU A 55 15.55 -11.25 -2.29
C LEU A 55 15.78 -9.84 -1.76
N CYS A 56 14.84 -9.26 -1.03
CA CYS A 56 14.95 -7.88 -0.57
C CYS A 56 16.09 -7.74 0.46
N ILE A 57 17.17 -7.07 0.05
CA ILE A 57 18.31 -6.77 0.92
C ILE A 57 18.11 -5.52 1.79
N LYS A 58 16.91 -4.92 1.75
CA LYS A 58 16.50 -3.77 2.60
C LYS A 58 17.42 -2.55 2.46
N CYS A 59 17.95 -2.32 1.26
CA CYS A 59 18.89 -1.24 0.98
C CYS A 59 18.25 0.16 0.90
N GLY A 60 16.92 0.24 0.80
CA GLY A 60 16.19 1.51 0.74
C GLY A 60 16.32 2.30 -0.58
N GLN A 61 17.02 1.79 -1.60
CA GLN A 61 17.24 2.50 -2.87
C GLN A 61 15.93 2.86 -3.59
N CYS A 62 14.96 1.94 -3.61
CA CYS A 62 13.62 2.20 -4.15
C CYS A 62 12.89 3.37 -3.47
N LEU A 63 13.09 3.56 -2.15
CA LEU A 63 12.53 4.70 -1.41
C LEU A 63 13.19 6.01 -1.85
N GLN A 64 14.51 6.03 -2.01
CA GLN A 64 15.27 7.23 -2.35
C GLN A 64 14.96 7.76 -3.76
N VAL A 65 14.66 6.86 -4.71
CA VAL A 65 14.37 7.24 -6.10
C VAL A 65 12.89 7.46 -6.39
N CYS A 66 12.00 7.35 -5.39
CA CYS A 66 10.57 7.54 -5.58
C CYS A 66 10.24 9.04 -5.63
N PRO A 67 9.89 9.62 -6.79
CA PRO A 67 9.66 11.06 -6.90
C PRO A 67 8.42 11.54 -6.14
N TYR A 68 7.49 10.64 -5.82
CA TYR A 68 6.24 10.95 -5.11
C TYR A 68 6.29 10.65 -3.61
N HIS A 69 7.46 10.21 -3.10
CA HIS A 69 7.63 9.76 -1.71
C HIS A 69 6.61 8.69 -1.25
N SER A 70 6.09 7.88 -2.19
CA SER A 70 5.05 6.88 -1.94
C SER A 70 5.56 5.65 -1.18
N ILE A 71 6.86 5.37 -1.25
CA ILE A 71 7.46 4.16 -0.68
C ILE A 71 7.92 4.42 0.75
N LYS A 72 7.47 3.59 1.67
CA LYS A 72 7.89 3.56 3.08
C LYS A 72 8.60 2.26 3.40
N LEU A 73 9.43 2.26 4.44
CA LEU A 73 10.03 1.04 4.99
C LEU A 73 9.28 0.62 6.24
N THR A 74 8.96 -0.66 6.34
CA THR A 74 8.31 -1.23 7.52
C THR A 74 9.24 -1.14 8.74
N ASP A 75 8.72 -0.72 9.88
CA ASP A 75 9.46 -0.67 11.15
C ASP A 75 9.45 -2.02 11.90
N MET A 76 9.87 -2.03 13.17
CA MET A 76 9.90 -3.24 14.01
C MET A 76 8.54 -3.65 14.58
N ALA A 77 7.57 -2.73 14.69
CA ALA A 77 6.20 -3.01 15.15
C ALA A 77 5.40 -3.82 14.11
N HIS A 78 5.85 -3.73 12.87
CA HIS A 78 5.26 -4.25 11.66
C HIS A 78 5.59 -5.74 11.36
N GLY A 79 6.19 -6.45 12.33
CA GLY A 79 6.32 -7.92 12.31
C GLY A 79 7.16 -8.47 11.16
N HIS A 80 6.63 -9.44 10.41
CA HIS A 80 7.34 -10.10 9.32
C HIS A 80 7.69 -9.09 8.21
N GLY A 81 8.94 -9.15 7.73
CA GLY A 81 9.40 -8.26 6.67
C GLY A 81 9.88 -6.87 7.13
N VAL A 82 10.28 -6.69 8.40
CA VAL A 82 10.95 -5.45 8.88
C VAL A 82 11.99 -4.93 7.87
N GLY A 83 12.01 -3.64 7.62
CA GLY A 83 12.88 -2.96 6.66
C GLY A 83 12.55 -3.20 5.18
N THR A 84 11.47 -3.92 4.85
CA THR A 84 11.05 -4.08 3.44
C THR A 84 10.19 -2.90 3.00
N PRO A 85 10.23 -2.53 1.71
CA PRO A 85 9.44 -1.42 1.21
C PRO A 85 7.98 -1.79 1.02
N TYR A 86 7.10 -0.82 1.25
CA TYR A 86 5.66 -0.90 1.02
C TYR A 86 5.10 0.48 0.64
N ILE A 87 3.86 0.50 0.17
CA ILE A 87 3.11 1.71 -0.16
C ILE A 87 1.81 1.69 0.66
N ASP A 88 1.46 2.84 1.26
CA ASP A 88 0.16 3.05 1.88
C ASP A 88 -0.66 4.01 1.02
N ALA A 89 -1.64 3.45 0.31
CA ALA A 89 -2.52 4.22 -0.58
C ALA A 89 -3.44 5.20 0.18
N ASN A 90 -3.57 5.08 1.50
CA ASN A 90 -4.31 6.07 2.30
C ASN A 90 -3.48 7.32 2.59
N GLU A 91 -2.16 7.24 2.56
CA GLU A 91 -1.27 8.37 2.80
C GLU A 91 -0.74 8.96 1.50
N ARG A 92 -0.16 8.12 0.64
CA ARG A 92 0.41 8.50 -0.66
C ARG A 92 0.53 7.27 -1.56
N ALA A 93 -0.23 7.24 -2.65
CA ALA A 93 -0.21 6.12 -3.57
C ALA A 93 0.96 6.16 -4.56
N CYS A 94 1.14 5.08 -5.32
CA CYS A 94 2.01 5.06 -6.49
C CYS A 94 1.32 5.74 -7.66
N TYR A 95 2.01 6.68 -8.32
CA TYR A 95 1.54 7.37 -9.53
C TYR A 95 2.18 6.82 -10.81
N ALA A 96 2.67 5.57 -10.77
CA ALA A 96 3.13 4.79 -11.93
C ALA A 96 4.03 5.56 -12.92
N CYS A 97 5.22 5.99 -12.47
CA CYS A 97 6.18 6.72 -13.29
C CYS A 97 6.56 5.94 -14.57
N SER A 98 6.74 6.65 -15.69
CA SER A 98 6.98 6.06 -17.01
C SER A 98 8.18 5.11 -17.09
N ALA A 99 9.25 5.37 -16.34
CA ALA A 99 10.47 4.55 -16.31
C ALA A 99 10.64 3.75 -15.02
N VAL A 100 9.61 3.69 -14.17
CA VAL A 100 9.57 2.92 -12.91
C VAL A 100 10.93 2.92 -12.15
N PRO A 101 11.47 4.09 -11.77
CA PRO A 101 12.84 4.22 -11.27
C PRO A 101 13.12 3.36 -10.04
N CYS A 102 12.10 3.08 -9.23
CA CYS A 102 12.19 2.16 -8.09
C CYS A 102 12.62 0.73 -8.49
N VAL A 103 12.15 0.22 -9.62
CA VAL A 103 12.55 -1.08 -10.19
C VAL A 103 14.00 -1.02 -10.65
N LEU A 104 14.37 0.01 -11.44
CA LEU A 104 15.73 0.21 -11.93
C LEU A 104 16.77 0.34 -10.81
N ALA A 105 16.37 0.91 -9.68
CA ALA A 105 17.23 1.08 -8.52
C ALA A 105 17.33 -0.18 -7.63
N CYS A 106 16.65 -1.29 -7.95
CA CYS A 106 16.64 -2.50 -7.13
C CYS A 106 17.82 -3.43 -7.46
N PRO A 107 18.91 -3.47 -6.66
CA PRO A 107 20.09 -4.27 -7.02
C PRO A 107 19.89 -5.78 -6.86
N SER A 108 18.91 -6.21 -6.07
CA SER A 108 18.74 -7.62 -5.69
C SER A 108 17.73 -8.38 -6.53
N GLY A 109 17.02 -7.70 -7.44
CA GLY A 109 15.92 -8.30 -8.21
C GLY A 109 14.69 -8.66 -7.37
N ALA A 110 14.54 -8.07 -6.18
CA ALA A 110 13.29 -8.16 -5.42
C ALA A 110 12.14 -7.45 -6.16
N LEU A 111 12.48 -6.38 -6.89
CA LEU A 111 11.64 -5.80 -7.93
C LEU A 111 12.14 -6.33 -9.29
N ASP A 112 11.23 -6.86 -10.09
CA ASP A 112 11.47 -7.50 -11.37
C ASP A 112 11.79 -6.46 -12.45
N HIS A 113 12.99 -6.54 -13.00
CA HIS A 113 13.47 -5.62 -14.04
C HIS A 113 12.74 -5.78 -15.38
N HIS A 114 11.91 -6.81 -15.55
CA HIS A 114 10.99 -6.92 -16.67
C HIS A 114 9.79 -5.96 -16.56
N THR A 115 9.58 -5.34 -15.41
CA THR A 115 8.64 -4.21 -15.27
C THR A 115 9.36 -2.95 -15.73
N GLU A 116 9.17 -2.56 -16.99
CA GLU A 116 9.91 -1.43 -17.60
C GLU A 116 9.04 -0.17 -17.76
N LYS A 117 7.72 -0.34 -17.75
CA LYS A 117 6.73 0.72 -17.99
C LYS A 117 5.49 0.55 -17.10
N PRO A 118 4.63 1.58 -16.98
CA PRO A 118 3.45 1.56 -16.11
C PRO A 118 2.51 0.38 -16.33
N GLU A 119 2.34 -0.08 -17.56
CA GLU A 119 1.42 -1.17 -17.92
C GLU A 119 1.91 -2.55 -17.47
N ASP A 120 3.21 -2.70 -17.18
CA ASP A 120 3.76 -3.96 -16.70
C ASP A 120 3.54 -4.15 -15.19
N ILE A 121 3.12 -3.09 -14.49
CA ILE A 121 2.96 -3.07 -13.04
C ILE A 121 1.79 -3.96 -12.62
N LYS A 122 2.05 -4.83 -11.64
CA LYS A 122 1.04 -5.71 -11.03
C LYS A 122 1.13 -5.66 -9.51
N MET A 123 0.59 -4.60 -8.90
CA MET A 123 0.64 -4.41 -7.44
C MET A 123 -0.60 -4.97 -6.73
N GLY A 124 -1.74 -4.99 -7.42
CA GLY A 124 -3.03 -5.45 -6.91
C GLY A 124 -4.16 -5.02 -7.83
N ILE A 125 -5.37 -4.94 -7.28
CA ILE A 125 -6.56 -4.51 -8.01
C ILE A 125 -7.36 -3.51 -7.19
N ALA A 126 -7.89 -2.46 -7.85
CA ALA A 126 -8.81 -1.54 -7.20
C ALA A 126 -10.19 -2.18 -7.03
N VAL A 127 -10.84 -1.92 -5.89
CA VAL A 127 -12.14 -2.48 -5.55
C VAL A 127 -13.02 -1.40 -4.95
N LEU A 128 -14.23 -1.23 -5.48
CA LEU A 128 -15.27 -0.42 -4.83
C LEU A 128 -15.79 -1.18 -3.61
N GLU A 129 -15.15 -0.98 -2.46
CA GLU A 129 -15.43 -1.70 -1.21
C GLU A 129 -16.54 -1.03 -0.40
N HIS A 130 -16.59 0.29 -0.39
CA HIS A 130 -17.59 1.08 0.34
C HIS A 130 -18.41 1.95 -0.65
N PRO A 131 -19.34 1.35 -1.41
CA PRO A 131 -20.18 2.10 -2.36
C PRO A 131 -21.09 3.13 -1.66
N ASP A 132 -21.43 2.88 -0.39
CA ASP A 132 -22.24 3.75 0.45
C ASP A 132 -21.53 5.07 0.82
N THR A 133 -20.20 5.13 0.77
CA THR A 133 -19.46 6.38 1.02
C THR A 133 -19.23 7.18 -0.26
N CYS A 134 -19.41 6.58 -1.44
CA CYS A 134 -19.03 7.16 -2.72
C CYS A 134 -19.86 8.41 -3.07
N ILE A 135 -19.21 9.57 -3.09
CA ILE A 135 -19.85 10.84 -3.44
C ILE A 135 -20.27 10.91 -4.92
N ALA A 136 -19.55 10.21 -5.81
CA ALA A 136 -19.91 10.12 -7.23
C ALA A 136 -21.25 9.39 -7.44
N MET A 137 -21.49 8.32 -6.67
CA MET A 137 -22.75 7.57 -6.71
C MET A 137 -23.90 8.36 -6.09
N LYS A 138 -23.61 9.17 -5.06
CA LYS A 138 -24.59 10.07 -4.42
C LYS A 138 -24.84 11.37 -5.20
N ASN A 139 -24.16 11.57 -6.32
CA ASN A 139 -24.25 12.79 -7.13
C ASN A 139 -23.88 14.06 -6.34
N ILE A 140 -22.89 13.94 -5.45
CA ILE A 140 -22.36 15.04 -4.64
C ILE A 140 -21.07 15.55 -5.32
N PRO A 141 -20.94 16.87 -5.55
CA PRO A 141 -19.72 17.45 -6.12
C PRO A 141 -18.55 17.34 -5.15
N ILE A 142 -17.33 17.43 -5.68
CA ILE A 142 -16.10 17.34 -4.89
C ILE A 142 -16.04 18.51 -3.89
N PRO A 143 -15.85 18.23 -2.58
CA PRO A 143 -15.85 19.27 -1.56
C PRO A 143 -14.63 20.20 -1.67
N ALA A 144 -14.80 21.43 -1.22
CA ALA A 144 -13.71 22.38 -1.10
C ALA A 144 -12.65 21.88 -0.11
N GLY A 145 -11.37 22.09 -0.44
CA GLY A 145 -10.25 21.67 0.42
C GLY A 145 -9.99 20.15 0.44
N TYR A 146 -10.55 19.39 -0.50
CA TYR A 146 -10.27 17.94 -0.57
C TYR A 146 -8.78 17.63 -0.79
N MET A 147 -8.05 18.55 -1.42
CA MET A 147 -6.61 18.45 -1.67
C MET A 147 -5.74 18.69 -0.44
N ASP A 148 -6.30 19.17 0.68
CA ASP A 148 -5.56 19.52 1.90
C ASP A 148 -4.66 18.36 2.37
N LYS A 149 -5.13 17.12 2.21
CA LYS A 149 -4.37 15.92 2.52
C LYS A 149 -3.07 15.88 1.72
N MET A 150 -3.14 16.10 0.41
CA MET A 150 -1.99 16.05 -0.49
C MET A 150 -1.07 17.26 -0.30
N SER A 151 -1.64 18.45 -0.09
CA SER A 151 -0.84 19.65 0.23
C SER A 151 -0.03 19.45 1.52
N LYS A 152 -0.68 18.96 2.59
CA LYS A 152 0.01 18.67 3.86
C LYS A 152 1.09 17.59 3.72
N PHE A 153 0.87 16.61 2.85
CA PHE A 153 1.89 15.62 2.54
C PHE A 153 3.10 16.28 1.85
N ASN A 154 2.88 17.11 0.83
CA ASN A 154 3.93 17.85 0.15
C ASN A 154 4.70 18.79 1.12
N ASP A 155 4.01 19.42 2.07
CA ASP A 155 4.63 20.26 3.11
C ASP A 155 5.49 19.45 4.10
N SER A 156 5.23 18.14 4.22
CA SER A 156 5.95 17.25 5.15
C SER A 156 7.26 16.68 4.58
N VAL A 157 7.45 16.73 3.27
CA VAL A 157 8.63 16.20 2.59
C VAL A 157 9.69 17.28 2.39
N THR A 158 10.96 16.93 2.51
CA THR A 158 12.07 17.90 2.40
C THR A 158 12.49 18.18 0.96
N ASN A 159 12.37 17.19 0.07
CA ASN A 159 12.85 17.25 -1.31
C ASN A 159 11.69 17.16 -2.30
N LEU A 160 10.78 18.12 -2.24
CA LEU A 160 9.60 18.16 -3.11
C LEU A 160 10.02 18.14 -4.59
N HIS A 161 9.45 17.20 -5.35
CA HIS A 161 9.75 17.05 -6.77
C HIS A 161 8.72 17.78 -7.65
N ASP A 162 9.11 18.20 -8.85
CA ASP A 162 8.23 18.92 -9.79
C ASP A 162 6.96 18.12 -10.11
N LEU A 163 7.07 16.79 -10.24
CA LEU A 163 5.91 15.90 -10.46
C LEU A 163 4.87 15.96 -9.33
N GLU A 164 5.29 16.28 -8.10
CA GLU A 164 4.38 16.40 -6.95
C GLU A 164 3.64 17.74 -6.95
N VAL A 165 4.28 18.78 -7.48
CA VAL A 165 3.69 20.11 -7.69
C VAL A 165 2.67 20.04 -8.83
N GLU A 166 3.07 19.49 -9.97
CA GLU A 166 2.18 19.28 -11.13
C GLU A 166 0.95 18.45 -10.77
N LEU A 167 1.13 17.41 -9.95
CA LEU A 167 0.03 16.60 -9.46
C LEU A 167 -0.96 17.40 -8.60
N LEU A 168 -0.46 18.28 -7.72
CA LEU A 168 -1.29 19.13 -6.88
C LEU A 168 -2.04 20.18 -7.71
N GLU A 169 -1.39 20.77 -8.71
CA GLU A 169 -2.02 21.68 -9.67
C GLU A 169 -3.16 20.98 -10.41
N LYS A 170 -2.95 19.75 -10.90
CA LYS A 170 -3.99 18.94 -11.54
C LYS A 170 -5.19 18.71 -10.62
N PHE A 171 -4.97 18.48 -9.32
CA PHE A 171 -6.06 18.33 -8.35
C PHE A 171 -6.89 19.61 -8.19
N SER A 172 -6.27 20.79 -8.28
CA SER A 172 -7.00 22.06 -8.12
C SER A 172 -8.14 22.26 -9.12
N GLU A 173 -8.06 21.61 -10.28
CA GLU A 173 -9.07 21.73 -11.33
C GLU A 173 -10.37 20.98 -11.01
N PHE A 174 -10.40 20.08 -10.03
CA PHE A 174 -11.56 19.20 -9.79
C PHE A 174 -12.49 19.69 -8.69
N GLU A 175 -12.11 20.71 -7.92
CA GLU A 175 -12.95 21.25 -6.87
C GLU A 175 -14.32 21.73 -7.40
N GLY A 176 -15.40 21.34 -6.74
CA GLY A 176 -16.77 21.70 -7.14
C GLY A 176 -17.30 20.99 -8.39
N LYS A 177 -16.50 20.18 -9.09
CA LYS A 177 -16.96 19.36 -10.22
C LYS A 177 -17.62 18.06 -9.74
N GLN A 178 -18.31 17.38 -10.66
CA GLN A 178 -18.81 16.03 -10.44
C GLN A 178 -17.65 15.08 -10.13
N CYS A 179 -17.82 14.22 -9.12
CA CYS A 179 -16.73 13.34 -8.70
C CYS A 179 -16.41 12.26 -9.75
N THR A 180 -15.26 12.41 -10.39
CA THR A 180 -14.66 11.43 -11.32
C THR A 180 -13.18 11.16 -11.01
N LEU A 181 -12.69 11.67 -9.86
CA LEU A 181 -11.29 11.66 -9.43
C LEU A 181 -10.58 10.31 -9.60
N CYS A 182 -11.21 9.21 -9.20
CA CYS A 182 -10.59 7.89 -9.30
C CYS A 182 -10.25 7.48 -10.74
N ALA A 183 -11.05 7.88 -11.73
CA ALA A 183 -10.80 7.63 -13.14
C ALA A 183 -9.85 8.67 -13.75
N ASP A 184 -10.04 9.96 -13.44
CA ASP A 184 -9.21 11.05 -14.00
C ASP A 184 -7.77 11.05 -13.48
N MET A 185 -7.55 10.45 -12.31
CA MET A 185 -6.24 10.31 -11.68
C MET A 185 -5.61 8.95 -11.93
N CYS A 186 -6.20 8.11 -12.78
CA CYS A 186 -5.58 6.89 -13.20
C CYS A 186 -4.30 7.21 -13.99
N PRO A 187 -3.10 6.79 -13.53
CA PRO A 187 -1.84 7.21 -14.13
C PRO A 187 -1.42 6.37 -15.35
N ILE A 188 -2.22 5.37 -15.73
CA ILE A 188 -1.88 4.53 -16.89
C ILE A 188 -2.17 5.29 -18.20
N PRO A 189 -1.38 5.08 -19.27
CA PRO A 189 -1.58 5.78 -20.55
C PRO A 189 -2.95 5.59 -21.19
N ASN A 190 -3.61 4.44 -20.96
CA ASN A 190 -5.00 4.20 -21.35
C ASN A 190 -5.91 4.01 -20.13
N PRO A 191 -6.39 5.07 -19.46
CA PRO A 191 -7.20 4.96 -18.23
C PRO A 191 -8.43 4.06 -18.38
N LEU A 192 -9.07 4.08 -19.56
CA LEU A 192 -10.28 3.32 -19.84
C LEU A 192 -10.08 1.81 -19.83
N SER A 193 -8.85 1.31 -19.97
CA SER A 193 -8.57 -0.12 -19.78
C SER A 193 -8.49 -0.52 -18.31
N ALA A 194 -8.42 0.42 -17.36
CA ALA A 194 -8.38 0.11 -15.93
C ALA A 194 -9.63 0.53 -15.16
N ILE A 195 -10.16 1.71 -15.45
CA ILE A 195 -11.27 2.28 -14.69
C ILE A 195 -12.09 3.22 -15.56
N ALA A 196 -13.41 3.10 -15.48
CA ALA A 196 -14.34 4.06 -16.09
C ALA A 196 -15.46 4.42 -15.12
N MET A 197 -16.03 5.61 -15.29
CA MET A 197 -17.21 6.04 -14.56
C MET A 197 -18.46 5.65 -15.36
N VAL A 198 -19.27 4.73 -14.82
CA VAL A 198 -20.50 4.25 -15.47
C VAL A 198 -21.74 4.71 -14.69
N PRO A 199 -22.89 4.89 -15.35
CA PRO A 199 -24.13 5.25 -14.67
C PRO A 199 -24.50 4.21 -13.60
N ASP A 200 -24.81 4.67 -12.40
CA ASP A 200 -25.32 3.85 -11.32
C ASP A 200 -26.86 3.88 -11.29
N ALA A 201 -27.46 2.80 -10.81
CA ALA A 201 -28.91 2.69 -10.68
C ALA A 201 -29.53 3.79 -9.79
N GLY A 202 -28.75 4.34 -8.86
CA GLY A 202 -29.15 5.44 -7.97
C GLY A 202 -29.12 6.85 -8.58
N GLY A 203 -28.77 7.00 -9.86
CA GLY A 203 -28.77 8.30 -10.55
C GLY A 203 -27.47 9.11 -10.48
N GLY A 204 -26.39 8.51 -9.97
CA GLY A 204 -25.01 9.03 -10.04
C GLY A 204 -24.12 8.19 -10.96
N ASN A 205 -22.80 8.32 -10.82
CA ASN A 205 -21.84 7.46 -11.51
C ASN A 205 -21.03 6.63 -10.51
N ARG A 206 -20.77 5.36 -10.85
CA ARG A 206 -19.89 4.47 -10.08
C ARG A 206 -18.62 4.15 -10.85
N PRO A 207 -17.48 3.95 -10.18
CA PRO A 207 -16.29 3.42 -10.83
C PRO A 207 -16.49 1.93 -11.16
N GLU A 208 -16.31 1.57 -12.41
CA GLU A 208 -16.19 0.20 -12.89
C GLU A 208 -14.73 -0.10 -13.22
N ILE A 209 -14.21 -1.18 -12.65
CA ILE A 209 -12.81 -1.58 -12.75
C ILE A 209 -12.66 -2.66 -13.82
N TYR A 210 -11.59 -2.59 -14.59
CA TYR A 210 -11.25 -3.48 -15.70
C TYR A 210 -9.88 -4.15 -15.47
N ASP A 211 -9.53 -5.07 -16.36
CA ASP A 211 -8.34 -5.92 -16.31
C ASP A 211 -7.01 -5.16 -16.45
N GLY A 212 -7.01 -3.98 -17.08
CA GLY A 212 -5.84 -3.11 -17.16
C GLY A 212 -5.50 -2.38 -15.87
N CYS A 213 -6.25 -2.57 -14.78
CA CYS A 213 -5.94 -1.95 -13.49
C CYS A 213 -4.71 -2.60 -12.85
N ILE A 214 -3.68 -1.77 -12.63
CA ILE A 214 -2.37 -2.19 -12.10
C ILE A 214 -2.28 -2.18 -10.57
N GLY A 215 -3.32 -1.70 -9.88
CA GLY A 215 -3.35 -1.61 -8.42
C GLY A 215 -2.40 -0.56 -7.82
N CYS A 216 -2.14 0.55 -8.51
CA CYS A 216 -1.19 1.57 -8.07
C CYS A 216 -1.63 2.36 -6.81
N GLY A 217 -2.94 2.38 -6.51
CA GLY A 217 -3.49 3.06 -5.34
C GLY A 217 -3.96 4.49 -5.59
N ALA A 218 -3.67 5.08 -6.76
CA ALA A 218 -4.00 6.49 -7.03
C ALA A 218 -5.48 6.81 -6.77
N CYS A 219 -6.39 5.91 -7.15
CA CYS A 219 -7.82 6.06 -6.92
C CYS A 219 -8.21 6.11 -5.42
N GLN A 220 -7.51 5.38 -4.56
CA GLN A 220 -7.74 5.37 -3.12
C GLN A 220 -7.15 6.61 -2.47
N ASP A 221 -5.97 7.04 -2.92
CA ASP A 221 -5.27 8.23 -2.40
C ASP A 221 -6.06 9.51 -2.63
N VAL A 222 -6.64 9.65 -3.83
CA VAL A 222 -7.42 10.83 -4.23
C VAL A 222 -8.86 10.82 -3.74
N CYS A 223 -9.30 9.75 -3.07
CA CYS A 223 -10.68 9.63 -2.63
C CYS A 223 -10.97 10.68 -1.53
N PRO A 224 -11.91 11.61 -1.73
CA PRO A 224 -12.14 12.73 -0.80
C PRO A 224 -12.96 12.34 0.44
N THR A 225 -13.41 11.09 0.52
CA THR A 225 -14.23 10.57 1.62
C THR A 225 -13.36 10.14 2.81
N THR A 226 -13.86 10.33 4.03
CA THR A 226 -13.15 9.92 5.26
C THR A 226 -12.79 8.42 5.27
N ILE A 227 -13.70 7.57 4.78
CA ILE A 227 -13.44 6.16 4.51
C ILE A 227 -13.40 6.01 2.99
N PRO A 228 -12.24 5.69 2.38
CA PRO A 228 -12.13 5.57 0.94
C PRO A 228 -13.16 4.60 0.36
N SER A 229 -13.96 5.06 -0.61
CA SER A 229 -14.94 4.20 -1.26
C SER A 229 -14.30 3.09 -2.08
N ILE A 230 -13.15 3.42 -2.69
CA ILE A 230 -12.35 2.52 -3.52
C ILE A 230 -11.05 2.19 -2.78
N ILE A 231 -10.76 0.89 -2.64
CA ILE A 231 -9.62 0.36 -1.91
C ILE A 231 -8.85 -0.60 -2.82
N VAL A 232 -7.53 -0.50 -2.82
CA VAL A 232 -6.68 -1.45 -3.54
C VAL A 232 -6.45 -2.70 -2.70
N LYS A 233 -6.78 -3.86 -3.26
CA LYS A 233 -6.45 -5.16 -2.69
C LYS A 233 -5.10 -5.62 -3.24
N PRO A 234 -4.06 -5.74 -2.40
CA PRO A 234 -2.72 -6.09 -2.85
C PRO A 234 -2.64 -7.57 -3.24
N ARG A 235 -1.78 -7.88 -4.22
CA ARG A 235 -1.49 -9.27 -4.65
C ARG A 235 -2.71 -10.08 -5.08
N VAL A 236 -3.72 -9.42 -5.64
CA VAL A 236 -4.89 -10.06 -6.24
C VAL A 236 -5.05 -9.53 -7.66
N THR A 237 -5.30 -10.43 -8.60
CA THR A 237 -5.55 -10.11 -10.01
C THR A 237 -7.02 -9.77 -10.28
N TYR A 238 -7.29 -9.17 -11.44
CA TYR A 238 -8.66 -8.90 -11.87
C TYR A 238 -9.50 -10.17 -11.94
N GLU A 239 -8.95 -11.25 -12.51
CA GLU A 239 -9.64 -12.52 -12.68
C GLU A 239 -9.97 -13.16 -11.31
N GLU A 240 -9.02 -13.14 -10.39
CA GLU A 240 -9.20 -13.69 -9.04
C GLU A 240 -10.29 -12.96 -8.25
N TYR A 241 -10.40 -11.63 -8.39
CA TYR A 241 -11.37 -10.84 -7.62
C TYR A 241 -12.73 -10.69 -8.31
N TYR A 242 -12.74 -10.38 -9.61
CA TYR A 242 -13.94 -10.00 -10.36
C TYR A 242 -14.48 -11.13 -11.23
N ALA A 243 -13.64 -11.97 -11.84
CA ALA A 243 -14.12 -13.09 -12.65
C ALA A 243 -14.65 -14.24 -11.78
N SER A 244 -14.12 -14.41 -10.56
CA SER A 244 -14.63 -15.37 -9.58
C SER A 244 -16.00 -15.02 -8.96
N LYS A 245 -16.47 -13.78 -9.15
CA LYS A 245 -17.73 -13.26 -8.61
C LYS A 245 -18.87 -13.19 -9.63
N LYS A 246 -18.61 -13.53 -10.89
CA LYS A 246 -19.65 -13.69 -11.93
C LYS A 246 -20.18 -15.12 -11.91
#